data_AF-A0A7Y1TN40-F1
#
_entry.id   AF-A0A7Y1TN40-F1
#
_cell.length_a   1.000
_cell.length_b   1.000
_cell.length_c   1.000
_cell.angle_alpha   90.00
_cell.angle_beta   90.00
_cell.angle_gamma   90.00
#
_symmetry.space_group_name_H-M   'P 1'
#
loop_
_entity.id
_entity.type
_entity.pdbx_description
1 polymer ?
#
loop_
_entity_poly.entity_id
_entity_poly.type
_entity_poly.pdbx_seq_one_letter_code
_entity_poly.pdbx_strand_id
1 'polypeptide(L)'
;MAKEKDNNTPQKRPKFSSWWIYGLIAVLLIAFNFFGSGSLGTTRKTTTSELQQYLRAGDISKILIITNTNQAKVFLTEEALAKDVHKEVANKPFFPTTAEIPQYVLDYGDLQIFQNEITEIKKENSLNTIVEFDKESNLFMDLLITILPFVLIIGIWIYLMRRMSGGGAGGAGGQIFNIGKSKAKLFDEKTDT
;
A
#
# COMPACT_ATOMS: atom_id res chain seq x y z
N MET A 1 48.83 -12.30 52.14
CA MET A 1 47.72 -11.36 51.97
C MET A 1 47.51 -11.16 50.47
N ALA A 2 46.46 -11.78 49.93
CA ALA A 2 46.18 -11.80 48.50
C ALA A 2 45.45 -10.51 48.07
N LYS A 3 45.90 -9.89 46.98
CA LYS A 3 45.17 -8.82 46.27
C LYS A 3 44.22 -9.48 45.29
N GLU A 4 42.94 -9.48 45.60
CA GLU A 4 41.89 -9.91 44.68
C GLU A 4 41.59 -8.75 43.70
N LYS A 5 41.89 -8.98 42.42
CA LYS A 5 41.49 -8.08 41.32
C LYS A 5 40.04 -8.41 41.00
N ASP A 6 39.12 -7.48 41.27
CA ASP A 6 37.75 -7.57 40.78
C ASP A 6 37.69 -6.93 39.39
N ASN A 7 37.72 -7.79 38.37
CA ASN A 7 37.59 -7.42 36.96
C ASN A 7 36.15 -7.64 36.52
N ASN A 8 35.26 -6.74 36.94
CA ASN A 8 33.91 -6.64 36.40
C ASN A 8 33.87 -5.58 35.28
N THR A 9 34.19 -6.03 34.07
CA THR A 9 33.97 -5.24 32.85
C THR A 9 32.46 -5.17 32.62
N PRO A 10 31.84 -3.98 32.53
CA PRO A 10 30.41 -3.89 32.29
C PRO A 10 30.11 -4.41 30.88
N GLN A 11 29.45 -5.56 30.81
CA GLN A 11 29.02 -6.17 29.56
C GLN A 11 28.13 -5.16 28.83
N LYS A 12 28.68 -4.54 27.79
CA LYS A 12 28.00 -3.55 26.95
C LYS A 12 26.78 -4.25 26.33
N ARG A 13 25.59 -3.96 26.85
CA ARG A 13 24.34 -4.36 26.21
C ARG A 13 24.36 -3.75 24.80
N PRO A 14 24.11 -4.54 23.74
CA PRO A 14 24.19 -4.03 22.38
C PRO A 14 23.20 -2.87 22.24
N LYS A 15 23.73 -1.69 21.93
CA LYS A 15 22.91 -0.52 21.63
C LYS A 15 22.19 -0.83 20.33
N PHE A 16 20.91 -1.19 20.41
CA PHE A 16 20.08 -1.41 19.22
C PHE A 16 20.09 -0.14 18.39
N SER A 17 20.80 -0.16 17.27
CA SER A 17 20.95 0.98 16.37
C SER A 17 19.62 1.24 15.67
N SER A 18 19.03 2.43 15.81
CA SER A 18 17.77 2.79 15.15
C SER A 18 17.74 2.57 13.63
N TRP A 19 18.88 2.30 12.99
CA TRP A 19 19.00 1.88 11.59
C TRP A 19 18.24 0.60 11.23
N TRP A 20 18.00 -0.32 12.18
CA TRP A 20 17.17 -1.50 11.90
C TRP A 20 15.70 -1.15 11.64
N ILE A 21 15.19 -0.06 12.24
CA ILE A 21 13.85 0.48 11.94
C ILE A 21 13.77 0.95 10.49
N TYR A 22 14.80 1.67 10.01
CA TYR A 22 14.83 2.16 8.63
C TYR A 22 14.99 1.01 7.64
N GLY A 23 15.79 -0.01 7.98
CA GLY A 23 15.90 -1.24 7.19
C GLY A 23 14.57 -1.99 7.10
N LEU A 24 13.84 -2.14 8.21
CA LEU A 24 12.51 -2.74 8.23
C LEU A 24 11.53 -1.92 7.38
N ILE A 25 11.50 -0.60 7.54
CA ILE A 25 10.65 0.31 6.75
C ILE A 25 10.98 0.21 5.26
N ALA A 26 12.27 0.17 4.89
CA ALA A 26 12.69 0.02 3.51
C ALA A 26 12.23 -1.33 2.92
N VAL A 27 12.37 -2.43 3.66
CA VAL A 27 11.85 -3.75 3.24
C VAL A 27 10.34 -3.74 3.12
N LEU A 28 9.62 -3.09 4.04
CA LEU A 28 8.16 -2.95 3.99
C LEU A 28 7.72 -2.09 2.80
N LEU A 29 8.44 -1.03 2.48
CA LEU A 29 8.17 -0.19 1.31
C LEU A 29 8.46 -0.93 0.02
N ILE A 30 9.55 -1.69 -0.06
CA ILE A 30 9.87 -2.53 -1.22
C ILE A 30 8.82 -3.63 -1.37
N ALA A 31 8.46 -4.32 -0.28
CA ALA A 31 7.40 -5.32 -0.29
C ALA A 31 6.06 -4.71 -0.68
N PHE A 32 5.69 -3.54 -0.15
CA PHE A 32 4.47 -2.84 -0.52
C PHE A 32 4.49 -2.39 -1.99
N ASN A 33 5.63 -1.92 -2.49
CA ASN A 33 5.76 -1.55 -3.90
C ASN A 33 5.67 -2.80 -4.79
N PHE A 34 6.27 -3.91 -4.39
CA PHE A 34 6.29 -5.16 -5.17
C PHE A 34 4.94 -5.89 -5.13
N PHE A 35 4.26 -5.93 -3.99
CA PHE A 35 2.94 -6.55 -3.83
C PHE A 35 1.80 -5.62 -4.26
N GLY A 36 1.96 -4.30 -4.12
CA GLY A 36 0.96 -3.29 -4.49
C GLY A 36 1.02 -2.87 -5.96
N SER A 37 2.16 -3.02 -6.64
CA SER A 37 2.30 -2.74 -8.09
C SER A 37 2.04 -3.96 -8.98
N GLY A 38 1.81 -5.13 -8.40
CA GLY A 38 1.66 -6.41 -9.10
C GLY A 38 0.50 -6.51 -10.09
N SER A 39 -0.31 -5.46 -10.26
CA SER A 39 -1.49 -5.46 -11.13
C SER A 39 -1.49 -4.36 -12.21
N LEU A 40 -0.35 -3.71 -12.48
CA LEU A 40 -0.31 -2.64 -13.48
C LEU A 40 -0.15 -3.20 -14.89
N GLY A 41 -1.19 -3.84 -15.40
CA GLY A 41 -1.32 -4.02 -16.85
C GLY A 41 -1.58 -2.67 -17.53
N THR A 42 -1.19 -2.57 -18.80
CA THR A 42 -1.37 -1.34 -19.59
C THR A 42 -2.81 -1.22 -20.06
N THR A 43 -3.68 -0.65 -19.23
CA THR A 43 -5.04 -0.27 -19.64
C THR A 43 -5.01 1.07 -20.37
N ARG A 44 -5.59 1.11 -21.58
CA ARG A 44 -5.70 2.33 -22.39
C ARG A 44 -7.13 2.87 -22.38
N LYS A 45 -7.27 4.19 -22.50
CA LYS A 45 -8.58 4.79 -22.75
C LYS A 45 -8.99 4.57 -24.21
N THR A 46 -10.25 4.24 -24.44
CA THR A 46 -10.85 4.10 -25.78
C THR A 46 -12.17 4.85 -25.85
N THR A 47 -12.78 4.91 -27.04
CA THR A 47 -14.08 5.52 -27.28
C THR A 47 -15.15 4.46 -27.52
N THR A 48 -16.43 4.83 -27.38
CA THR A 48 -17.55 3.94 -27.76
C THR A 48 -17.45 3.49 -29.21
N SER A 49 -17.05 4.37 -30.13
CA SER A 49 -16.89 4.05 -31.55
C SER A 49 -15.83 2.98 -31.79
N GLU A 50 -14.66 3.12 -31.16
CA GLU A 50 -13.57 2.14 -31.25
C GLU A 50 -13.97 0.80 -30.63
N LEU A 51 -14.61 0.82 -29.45
CA LEU A 51 -15.17 -0.39 -28.83
C LEU A 51 -16.11 -1.12 -29.79
N GLN A 52 -17.05 -0.40 -30.42
CA GLN A 52 -17.98 -1.03 -31.35
C GLN A 52 -17.26 -1.64 -32.57
N GLN A 53 -16.17 -1.03 -33.05
CA GLN A 53 -15.35 -1.61 -34.12
C GLN A 53 -14.67 -2.90 -33.66
N TYR A 54 -14.04 -2.90 -32.48
CA TYR A 54 -13.41 -4.10 -31.91
C TYR A 54 -14.43 -5.20 -31.61
N LEU A 55 -15.63 -4.82 -31.16
CA LEU A 55 -16.72 -5.77 -30.93
C LEU A 55 -17.15 -6.43 -32.24
N ARG A 56 -17.41 -5.64 -33.29
CA ARG A 56 -17.75 -6.17 -34.64
C ARG A 56 -16.64 -7.06 -35.20
N ALA A 57 -15.39 -6.75 -34.90
CA ALA A 57 -14.23 -7.56 -35.31
C ALA A 57 -14.09 -8.88 -34.53
N GLY A 58 -14.90 -9.10 -33.48
CA GLY A 58 -14.81 -10.29 -32.62
C GLY A 58 -13.65 -10.25 -31.62
N ASP A 59 -13.07 -9.07 -31.40
CA ASP A 59 -11.84 -8.93 -30.59
C ASP A 59 -12.10 -8.89 -29.08
N ILE A 60 -13.36 -8.81 -28.67
CA ILE A 60 -13.76 -8.60 -27.27
C ILE A 60 -14.29 -9.89 -26.66
N SER A 61 -13.65 -10.34 -25.58
CA SER A 61 -14.06 -11.49 -24.79
C SER A 61 -15.09 -11.12 -23.71
N LYS A 62 -14.89 -10.01 -23.01
CA LYS A 62 -15.76 -9.56 -21.91
C LYS A 62 -15.85 -8.03 -21.85
N ILE A 63 -17.02 -7.53 -21.49
CA ILE A 63 -17.28 -6.11 -21.20
C ILE A 63 -17.86 -6.05 -19.79
N LEU A 64 -17.14 -5.37 -18.89
CA LEU A 64 -17.55 -5.16 -17.51
C LEU A 64 -18.00 -3.71 -17.31
N ILE A 65 -19.28 -3.51 -17.09
CA ILE A 65 -19.91 -2.20 -16.95
C ILE A 65 -19.88 -1.77 -15.49
N ILE A 66 -19.15 -0.69 -15.22
CA ILE A 66 -18.99 -0.06 -13.91
C ILE A 66 -20.03 1.05 -13.75
N THR A 67 -21.06 0.74 -12.97
CA THR A 67 -22.27 1.58 -12.87
C THR A 67 -22.10 2.87 -12.07
N ASN A 68 -21.16 2.91 -11.12
CA ASN A 68 -20.95 4.07 -10.25
C ASN A 68 -20.00 5.12 -10.84
N THR A 69 -19.17 4.75 -11.82
CA THR A 69 -18.24 5.66 -12.50
C THR A 69 -18.63 5.94 -13.95
N ASN A 70 -19.71 5.31 -14.45
CA ASN A 70 -20.12 5.34 -15.85
C ASN A 70 -19.01 4.89 -16.81
N GLN A 71 -18.28 3.84 -16.41
CA GLN A 71 -17.16 3.31 -17.19
C GLN A 71 -17.42 1.88 -17.62
N ALA A 72 -16.92 1.49 -18.79
CA ALA A 72 -16.87 0.09 -19.21
C ALA A 72 -15.42 -0.34 -19.35
N LYS A 73 -15.09 -1.47 -18.71
CA LYS A 73 -13.81 -2.15 -18.82
C LYS A 73 -13.92 -3.25 -19.86
N VAL A 74 -12.97 -3.31 -20.77
CA VAL A 74 -13.00 -4.17 -21.95
C VAL A 74 -11.85 -5.16 -21.85
N PHE A 75 -12.20 -6.43 -22.01
CA PHE A 75 -11.27 -7.54 -22.05
C PHE A 75 -11.22 -8.07 -23.47
N LEU A 76 -10.01 -8.18 -24.01
CA LEU A 76 -9.79 -8.72 -25.34
C LEU A 76 -9.69 -10.25 -25.31
N THR A 77 -9.92 -10.88 -26.45
CA THR A 77 -9.61 -12.30 -26.66
C THR A 77 -8.09 -12.49 -26.77
N GLU A 78 -7.60 -13.72 -26.52
CA GLU A 78 -6.17 -14.02 -26.67
C GLU A 78 -5.68 -13.80 -28.11
N GLU A 79 -6.54 -14.08 -29.10
CA GLU A 79 -6.26 -13.85 -30.52
C GLU A 79 -6.13 -12.36 -30.85
N ALA A 80 -6.99 -11.52 -30.27
CA ALA A 80 -6.94 -10.08 -30.46
C ALA A 80 -5.67 -9.45 -29.88
N LEU A 81 -5.17 -9.95 -28.75
CA LEU A 81 -3.92 -9.47 -28.14
C LEU A 81 -2.69 -9.66 -29.05
N ALA A 82 -2.73 -10.62 -29.99
CA ALA A 82 -1.66 -10.82 -30.96
C ALA A 82 -1.72 -9.83 -32.15
N LYS A 83 -2.84 -9.13 -32.34
CA LYS A 83 -3.02 -8.19 -33.45
C LYS A 83 -2.20 -6.92 -33.24
N ASP A 84 -1.67 -6.38 -34.34
CA ASP A 84 -0.88 -5.15 -34.33
C ASP A 84 -1.60 -3.95 -33.69
N VAL A 85 -2.92 -3.87 -33.88
CA VAL A 85 -3.77 -2.81 -33.34
C VAL A 85 -3.86 -2.80 -31.80
N HIS A 86 -3.59 -3.93 -31.15
CA HIS A 86 -3.70 -4.10 -29.70
C HIS A 86 -2.34 -4.29 -29.02
N LYS A 87 -1.22 -4.14 -29.75
CA LYS A 87 0.13 -4.32 -29.20
C LYS A 87 0.43 -3.48 -27.97
N GLU A 88 -0.12 -2.27 -27.90
CA GLU A 88 0.10 -1.38 -26.76
C GLU A 88 -0.51 -1.90 -25.47
N VAL A 89 -1.61 -2.63 -25.57
CA VAL A 89 -2.36 -3.20 -24.44
C VAL A 89 -2.05 -4.68 -24.21
N ALA A 90 -1.28 -5.30 -25.11
CA ALA A 90 -0.86 -6.70 -25.05
C ALA A 90 0.30 -6.97 -24.10
N ASN A 91 0.89 -5.93 -23.50
CA ASN A 91 2.00 -6.09 -22.57
C ASN A 91 1.55 -6.85 -21.32
N LYS A 92 2.18 -8.00 -21.09
CA LYS A 92 1.95 -8.80 -19.89
C LYS A 92 2.53 -8.08 -18.66
N PRO A 93 1.86 -8.14 -17.51
CA PRO A 93 2.43 -7.60 -16.28
C PRO A 93 3.76 -8.28 -15.98
N PHE A 94 4.66 -7.54 -15.35
CA PHE A 94 5.95 -8.06 -14.91
C PHE A 94 5.82 -9.21 -13.90
N PHE A 95 4.71 -9.24 -13.15
CA PHE A 95 4.37 -10.32 -12.22
C PHE A 95 3.25 -11.21 -12.77
N PRO A 96 3.32 -12.53 -12.61
CA PRO A 96 2.23 -13.41 -13.00
C PRO A 96 1.00 -13.13 -12.12
N THR A 97 -0.05 -12.58 -12.74
CA THR A 97 -1.35 -12.38 -12.10
C THR A 97 -2.34 -13.42 -12.60
N THR A 98 -3.14 -13.98 -11.70
CA THR A 98 -4.28 -14.83 -12.06
C THR A 98 -5.54 -14.01 -12.36
N ALA A 99 -5.53 -12.71 -12.07
CA ALA A 99 -6.61 -11.80 -12.36
C ALA A 99 -6.63 -11.42 -13.85
N GLU A 100 -7.80 -11.43 -14.46
CA GLU A 100 -8.02 -10.85 -15.79
C GLU A 100 -7.82 -9.34 -15.72
N ILE A 101 -7.10 -8.79 -16.68
CA ILE A 101 -6.76 -7.37 -16.72
C ILE A 101 -7.53 -6.71 -17.86
N PRO A 102 -8.19 -5.58 -17.63
CA PRO A 102 -8.84 -4.84 -18.70
C PRO A 102 -7.80 -4.17 -19.60
N GLN A 103 -7.90 -4.39 -20.91
CA GLN A 103 -7.03 -3.75 -21.91
C GLN A 103 -7.51 -2.35 -22.24
N TYR A 104 -8.82 -2.14 -22.31
CA TYR A 104 -9.39 -0.83 -22.53
C TYR A 104 -10.37 -0.43 -21.44
N VAL A 105 -10.46 0.87 -21.22
CA VAL A 105 -11.51 1.51 -20.42
C VAL A 105 -12.12 2.64 -21.25
N LEU A 106 -13.44 2.76 -21.22
CA LEU A 106 -14.14 3.89 -21.82
C LEU A 106 -15.15 4.46 -20.83
N ASP A 107 -15.44 5.75 -21.00
CA ASP A 107 -16.54 6.42 -20.34
C ASP A 107 -17.77 6.29 -21.26
N TYR A 108 -18.83 5.63 -20.80
CA TYR A 108 -20.09 5.55 -21.55
C TYR A 108 -21.05 6.67 -21.11
N GLY A 109 -21.92 7.08 -22.02
CA GLY A 109 -22.94 8.09 -21.73
C GLY A 109 -24.13 7.46 -20.99
N ASP A 110 -25.19 7.17 -21.74
CA ASP A 110 -26.36 6.51 -21.20
C ASP A 110 -26.18 4.99 -21.17
N LEU A 111 -26.50 4.36 -20.04
CA LEU A 111 -26.33 2.92 -19.85
C LEU A 111 -27.21 2.10 -20.79
N GLN A 112 -28.45 2.53 -20.99
CA GLN A 112 -29.43 1.78 -21.77
C GLN A 112 -29.11 1.86 -23.25
N ILE A 113 -28.75 3.05 -23.75
CA ILE A 113 -28.25 3.20 -25.13
C ILE A 113 -27.03 2.31 -25.35
N PHE A 114 -26.04 2.38 -24.45
CA PHE A 114 -24.82 1.59 -24.54
C PHE A 114 -25.11 0.08 -24.56
N GLN A 115 -25.92 -0.41 -23.62
CA GLN A 115 -26.26 -1.84 -23.54
C GLN A 115 -27.01 -2.32 -24.79
N ASN A 116 -27.92 -1.50 -25.32
CA ASN A 116 -28.68 -1.82 -26.52
C ASN A 116 -27.78 -1.94 -27.74
N GLU A 117 -26.86 -0.99 -27.95
CA GLU A 117 -25.89 -1.02 -29.05
C GLU A 117 -25.01 -2.28 -28.99
N ILE A 118 -24.48 -2.62 -27.80
CA ILE A 118 -23.66 -3.83 -27.63
C ILE A 118 -24.47 -5.09 -27.90
N THR A 119 -25.71 -5.15 -27.43
CA THR A 119 -26.60 -6.30 -27.63
C THR A 119 -26.95 -6.48 -29.11
N GLU A 120 -27.20 -5.38 -29.83
CA GLU A 120 -27.47 -5.38 -31.27
C GLU A 120 -26.27 -5.92 -32.06
N ILE A 121 -25.07 -5.39 -31.81
CA ILE A 121 -23.84 -5.81 -32.48
C ILE A 121 -23.53 -7.29 -32.21
N LYS A 122 -23.70 -7.75 -30.96
CA LYS A 122 -23.50 -9.16 -30.59
C LYS A 122 -24.48 -10.09 -31.31
N LYS A 123 -25.73 -9.66 -31.47
CA LYS A 123 -26.76 -10.44 -32.15
C LYS A 123 -26.49 -10.50 -33.66
N GLU A 124 -26.12 -9.38 -34.27
CA GLU A 124 -25.81 -9.29 -35.70
C GLU A 124 -24.61 -10.15 -36.09
N ASN A 125 -23.56 -10.14 -35.27
CA ASN A 125 -22.30 -10.84 -35.55
C ASN A 125 -22.18 -12.20 -34.84
N SER A 126 -23.23 -12.66 -34.16
CA SER A 126 -23.28 -13.93 -33.41
C SER A 126 -22.09 -14.12 -32.45
N LEU A 127 -21.79 -13.10 -31.65
CA LEU A 127 -20.61 -13.05 -30.79
C LEU A 127 -20.87 -13.62 -29.39
N ASN A 128 -19.89 -14.35 -28.86
CA ASN A 128 -19.92 -14.94 -27.52
C ASN A 128 -19.41 -14.01 -26.40
N THR A 129 -19.25 -12.71 -26.67
CA THR A 129 -18.74 -11.74 -25.70
C THR A 129 -19.58 -11.74 -24.42
N ILE A 130 -18.95 -11.76 -23.25
CA ILE A 130 -19.68 -11.73 -21.97
C ILE A 130 -19.93 -10.27 -21.58
N VAL A 131 -21.13 -9.93 -21.10
CA VAL A 131 -21.44 -8.59 -20.59
C VAL A 131 -21.85 -8.73 -19.13
N GLU A 132 -21.09 -8.09 -18.24
CA GLU A 132 -21.27 -8.15 -16.79
C GLU A 132 -21.36 -6.74 -16.21
N PHE A 133 -21.90 -6.66 -15.00
CA PHE A 133 -22.07 -5.41 -14.27
C PHE A 133 -21.34 -5.48 -12.95
N ASP A 134 -20.66 -4.40 -12.61
CA ASP A 134 -19.95 -4.28 -11.35
C ASP A 134 -19.96 -2.83 -10.84
N LYS A 135 -19.38 -2.64 -9.66
CA LYS A 135 -19.14 -1.35 -9.03
C LYS A 135 -17.69 -1.27 -8.62
N GLU A 136 -17.04 -0.15 -8.91
CA GLU A 136 -15.69 0.06 -8.41
C GLU A 136 -15.69 0.36 -6.92
N SER A 137 -14.80 -0.32 -6.20
CA SER A 137 -14.53 -0.01 -4.80
C SER A 137 -13.70 1.28 -4.69
N ASN A 138 -13.93 2.03 -3.61
CA ASN A 138 -13.16 3.24 -3.35
C ASN A 138 -11.85 2.86 -2.66
N LEU A 139 -10.82 2.57 -3.46
CA LEU A 139 -9.50 2.16 -2.97
C LEU A 139 -8.92 3.10 -1.91
N PHE A 140 -9.19 4.40 -2.01
CA PHE A 140 -8.73 5.38 -1.01
C PHE A 140 -9.45 5.20 0.33
N MET A 141 -10.77 4.96 0.30
CA MET A 141 -11.54 4.71 1.50
C MET A 141 -11.17 3.37 2.12
N ASP A 142 -10.99 2.33 1.30
CA ASP A 142 -10.56 1.00 1.75
C ASP A 142 -9.19 1.08 2.43
N LEU A 143 -8.25 1.83 1.83
CA LEU A 143 -6.93 2.09 2.41
C LEU A 143 -7.04 2.83 3.75
N LEU A 144 -7.89 3.86 3.84
CA LEU A 144 -8.07 4.65 5.06
C LEU A 144 -8.63 3.78 6.20
N ILE A 145 -9.63 2.93 5.92
CA ILE A 145 -10.19 1.97 6.89
C ILE A 145 -9.12 0.97 7.32
N THR A 146 -8.32 0.48 6.38
CA THR A 146 -7.25 -0.50 6.64
C THR A 146 -6.14 0.08 7.52
N ILE A 147 -5.77 1.34 7.31
CA ILE A 147 -4.71 2.02 8.08
C ILE A 147 -5.20 2.54 9.45
N LEU A 148 -6.49 2.84 9.59
CA LEU A 148 -7.10 3.37 10.82
C LEU A 148 -6.68 2.63 12.11
N PRO A 149 -6.75 1.28 12.22
CA PRO A 149 -6.35 0.59 13.45
C PRO A 149 -4.87 0.79 13.80
N PHE A 150 -3.98 0.84 12.81
CA PHE A 150 -2.56 1.09 13.04
C PHE A 150 -2.30 2.52 13.53
N VAL A 151 -2.98 3.50 12.93
CA VAL A 151 -2.90 4.91 13.37
C VAL A 151 -3.39 5.07 14.80
N LEU A 152 -4.47 4.38 15.19
CA LEU A 152 -4.97 4.40 16.57
C LEU A 152 -3.95 3.80 17.54
N ILE A 153 -3.35 2.65 17.22
CA ILE A 153 -2.32 2.01 18.06
C ILE A 153 -1.12 2.94 18.22
N ILE A 154 -0.61 3.50 17.11
CA ILE A 154 0.51 4.45 17.12
C ILE A 154 0.14 5.69 17.94
N GLY A 155 -1.07 6.22 17.80
CA GLY A 155 -1.57 7.36 18.55
C GLY A 155 -1.61 7.10 20.06
N ILE A 156 -2.12 5.95 20.49
CA ILE A 156 -2.12 5.52 21.89
C ILE A 156 -0.69 5.36 22.40
N TRP A 157 0.18 4.73 21.62
CA TRP A 157 1.59 4.53 21.99
C TRP A 157 2.33 5.86 22.18
N ILE A 158 2.15 6.81 21.26
CA ILE A 158 2.69 8.19 21.38
C ILE A 158 2.11 8.90 22.61
N TYR A 159 0.80 8.77 22.84
CA TYR A 159 0.15 9.37 24.02
C TYR A 159 0.74 8.84 25.33
N LEU A 160 0.96 7.52 25.44
CA LEU A 160 1.58 6.89 26.61
C LEU A 160 3.04 7.35 26.80
N MET A 161 3.83 7.43 25.72
CA MET A 161 5.20 7.95 25.75
C MET A 161 5.24 9.41 26.23
N ARG A 162 4.33 10.24 25.70
CA ARG A 162 4.23 11.65 26.11
C ARG A 162 3.80 11.80 27.57
N ARG A 163 2.89 10.95 28.04
CA ARG A 163 2.45 10.92 29.44
C ARG A 163 3.56 10.48 30.40
N MET A 164 4.35 9.47 30.01
CA MET A 164 5.46 8.98 30.82
C MET A 164 6.65 9.95 30.84
N SER A 165 6.81 10.79 29.81
CA SER A 165 7.86 11.81 29.76
C SER A 165 7.47 13.16 30.41
N GLY A 166 6.18 13.43 30.64
CA GLY A 166 5.67 14.73 31.08
C GLY A 166 5.43 14.88 32.59
N GLY A 167 5.51 13.80 33.36
CA GLY A 167 5.40 13.83 34.82
C GLY A 167 6.78 13.77 35.48
N GLY A 168 7.36 14.92 35.80
CA GLY A 168 8.44 15.11 36.79
C GLY A 168 9.63 14.14 36.71
N ALA A 169 10.69 14.56 36.03
CA ALA A 169 12.00 13.90 36.01
C ALA A 169 12.01 12.48 35.40
N GLY A 170 12.43 12.40 34.13
CA GLY A 170 13.03 11.20 33.56
C GLY A 170 12.04 10.15 33.08
N GLY A 171 11.91 10.03 31.76
CA GLY A 171 11.68 8.72 31.16
C GLY A 171 12.69 7.70 31.72
N ALA A 172 12.42 6.41 31.59
CA ALA A 172 13.12 5.31 32.28
C ALA A 172 14.68 5.30 32.29
N GLY A 173 15.35 6.20 31.57
CA GLY A 173 16.78 6.47 31.64
C GLY A 173 17.22 7.81 32.29
N GLY A 174 16.33 8.65 32.85
CA GLY A 174 16.69 10.00 33.35
C GLY A 174 16.87 10.12 34.87
N GLN A 175 16.16 9.31 35.66
CA GLN A 175 16.30 9.35 37.13
C GLN A 175 17.54 8.61 37.65
N ILE A 176 18.00 7.56 36.94
CA ILE A 176 19.14 6.74 37.38
C ILE A 176 20.48 7.49 37.26
N PHE A 177 20.58 8.54 36.42
CA PHE A 177 21.80 9.36 36.31
C PHE A 177 21.83 10.57 37.26
N ASN A 178 20.75 10.87 38.00
CA ASN A 178 20.74 11.97 38.97
C ASN A 178 21.28 11.58 40.36
N ILE A 179 21.57 10.29 40.61
CA ILE A 179 22.17 9.81 41.86
C ILE A 179 23.59 10.36 42.11
N GLY A 180 24.30 10.84 41.08
CA GLY A 180 25.67 11.36 41.22
C GLY A 180 25.81 12.80 41.74
N LYS A 181 24.72 13.54 41.98
CA LYS A 181 24.76 14.97 42.38
C LYS A 181 24.54 15.23 43.87
N SER A 182 24.28 14.22 44.70
CA SER A 182 24.35 14.40 46.16
C SER A 182 25.82 14.44 46.58
N LYS A 183 26.49 15.56 46.31
CA LYS A 183 27.75 15.88 46.99
C LYS A 183 27.40 16.12 48.44
N ALA A 184 27.82 15.19 49.30
CA ALA A 184 27.86 15.38 50.74
C ALA A 184 28.38 16.79 51.04
N LYS A 185 27.58 17.54 51.79
CA LYS A 185 27.95 18.82 52.40
C LYS A 185 29.18 18.52 53.26
N LEU A 186 30.39 18.87 52.80
CA LEU A 186 31.56 18.92 53.67
C LEU A 186 31.22 19.98 54.74
N PHE A 187 30.89 19.50 55.93
CA PHE A 187 30.96 20.30 57.13
C PHE A 187 32.42 20.71 57.27
N ASP A 188 32.70 22.00 57.05
CA ASP A 188 34.00 22.58 57.39
C ASP A 188 34.00 22.75 58.92
N GLU A 189 34.30 21.67 59.63
CA GLU A 189 34.75 21.75 61.02
C GLU A 189 36.26 21.98 60.97
N LYS A 190 36.63 23.26 60.83
CA LYS A 190 37.97 23.71 61.19
C LYS A 190 37.92 24.23 62.62
N THR A 191 38.26 23.31 63.52
CA THR A 191 39.05 23.58 64.72
C THR A 191 40.30 24.37 64.32
N ASP A 192 40.54 25.49 65.00
CA ASP A 192 41.85 26.08 65.39
C ASP A 192 41.79 27.61 65.41
N THR A 193 41.40 28.19 66.56
CA THR A 193 42.21 29.03 67.46
C THR A 193 41.45 29.26 68.76
#